data_AF-A0A2T0BK92-F1
#
_entry.id   AF-A0A2T0BK92-F1
#
_cell.length_a   1.000
_cell.length_b   1.000
_cell.length_c   1.000
_cell.angle_alpha   90.00
_cell.angle_beta   90.00
_cell.angle_gamma   90.00
#
_symmetry.space_group_name_H-M   'P 1'
#
loop_
_entity.id
_entity.type
_entity.pdbx_description
1 polymer ?
#
loop_
_entity_poly.entity_id
_entity_poly.type
_entity_poly.pdbx_seq_one_letter_code
_entity_poly.pdbx_strand_id
1 'polypeptide(L)'
;MVNIYIVVKTYRKGALIIKELLNKEIIEKKINISNNIKYFILIVYASSFIIFGLLIDRPSEIIKGLYNIIKEPGVLITDYIAIGGIGATFVNSGLLTLIVILILYGLRMDLNGRAMAAIFFIAGFSLFGKNIFNVWLIIIGVWLYSKIRKEDFSKYIYVALFGTSMSPTITELMFSIDQPLIIRISLSIIIGLGIGFVLPALSTYMLKVHQGFNLYNVGFTSGIIGTILFSLFKSYGFESKSKLVWSTGNNTMLGTYLTIIFLSMIIVGFYLNGKTFRNLKNIYKYSGKLSTDFIILEGFGVSFINMGLNGFVGMIYVLLVKGELNGPTVGGILGIVGFSAFGKHVKNIIPIFIGVFLGSLTKIWNINDPIILLAALYGTSLAPISGEFGWKYGIIAGFINSSVLLNVGILHGGLNLYNAGFSGGIVAATMLPIIRALRKEEVE
;
A
#
# COMPACT_ATOMS: atom_id res chain seq x y z
N MET A 1 20.41 -34.42 -56.16
CA MET A 1 20.74 -34.03 -54.77
C MET A 1 20.22 -32.64 -54.33
N VAL A 2 19.82 -31.73 -55.24
CA VAL A 2 19.42 -30.35 -54.88
C VAL A 2 18.00 -30.24 -54.28
N ASN A 3 17.08 -31.17 -54.55
CA ASN A 3 15.69 -31.08 -54.08
C ASN A 3 15.46 -31.49 -52.61
N ILE A 4 16.30 -32.35 -52.02
CA ILE A 4 16.10 -32.81 -50.63
C ILE A 4 16.49 -31.72 -49.62
N TYR A 5 17.51 -30.92 -49.92
CA TYR A 5 18.01 -29.88 -49.02
C TYR A 5 17.02 -28.72 -48.84
N ILE A 6 16.28 -28.36 -49.90
CA ILE A 6 15.25 -27.30 -49.85
C ILE A 6 14.04 -27.78 -49.04
N VAL A 7 13.60 -29.04 -49.23
CA VAL A 7 12.46 -29.62 -48.48
C VAL A 7 12.76 -29.70 -46.98
N VAL A 8 13.97 -30.13 -46.59
CA VAL A 8 14.37 -30.21 -45.16
C VAL A 8 14.48 -28.81 -44.53
N LYS A 9 14.95 -27.80 -45.27
CA LYS A 9 15.08 -26.42 -44.78
C LYS A 9 13.70 -25.77 -44.58
N THR A 10 12.75 -26.03 -45.47
CA THR A 10 11.35 -25.55 -45.36
C THR A 10 10.61 -26.21 -44.21
N TYR A 11 10.79 -27.53 -44.00
CA TYR A 11 10.23 -28.25 -42.84
C TYR A 11 10.78 -27.76 -41.50
N ARG A 12 12.10 -27.50 -41.40
CA ARG A 12 12.71 -26.92 -40.19
C ARG A 12 12.15 -25.53 -39.89
N LYS A 13 11.96 -24.68 -40.91
CA LYS A 13 11.40 -23.33 -40.74
C LYS A 13 9.92 -23.38 -40.32
N GLY A 14 9.13 -24.27 -40.92
CA GLY A 14 7.74 -24.53 -40.52
C GLY A 14 7.60 -25.07 -39.10
N ALA A 15 8.45 -26.03 -38.70
CA ALA A 15 8.48 -26.55 -37.33
C ALA A 15 8.89 -25.48 -36.29
N LEU A 16 9.79 -24.56 -36.65
CA LEU A 16 10.18 -23.43 -35.80
C LEU A 16 9.03 -22.43 -35.63
N ILE A 17 8.33 -22.11 -36.72
CA ILE A 17 7.16 -21.22 -36.71
C ILE A 17 6.01 -21.85 -35.92
N ILE A 18 5.74 -23.15 -36.10
CA ILE A 18 4.71 -23.88 -35.34
C ILE A 18 5.09 -23.95 -33.85
N LYS A 19 6.38 -24.17 -33.52
CA LYS A 19 6.86 -24.14 -32.14
C LYS A 19 6.80 -22.73 -31.53
N GLU A 20 7.00 -21.69 -32.32
CA GLU A 20 6.79 -20.29 -31.90
C GLU A 20 5.31 -19.97 -31.69
N LEU A 21 4.44 -20.40 -32.59
CA LEU A 21 2.98 -20.22 -32.50
C LEU A 21 2.38 -20.99 -31.32
N LEU A 22 2.77 -22.25 -31.12
CA LEU A 22 2.37 -23.06 -29.96
C LEU A 22 2.94 -22.48 -28.65
N ASN A 23 4.19 -22.01 -28.65
CA ASN A 23 4.70 -21.27 -27.48
C ASN A 23 3.90 -19.99 -27.26
N LYS A 24 3.51 -19.26 -28.32
CA LYS A 24 2.68 -18.05 -28.23
C LYS A 24 1.31 -18.35 -27.64
N GLU A 25 0.61 -19.38 -28.12
CA GLU A 25 -0.71 -19.80 -27.59
C GLU A 25 -0.62 -20.26 -26.13
N ILE A 26 0.43 -21.01 -25.75
CA ILE A 26 0.66 -21.41 -24.36
C ILE A 26 1.03 -20.20 -23.48
N ILE A 27 1.75 -19.21 -24.03
CA ILE A 27 2.14 -17.98 -23.33
C ILE A 27 0.97 -16.99 -23.19
N GLU A 28 0.03 -16.98 -24.13
CA GLU A 28 -1.11 -16.05 -24.16
C GLU A 28 -2.32 -16.56 -23.37
N LYS A 29 -2.44 -17.86 -23.11
CA LYS A 29 -3.55 -18.43 -22.34
C LYS A 29 -3.38 -18.11 -20.84
N LYS A 30 -3.79 -16.90 -20.45
CA LYS A 30 -3.88 -16.49 -19.05
C LYS A 30 -4.77 -17.48 -18.30
N ILE A 31 -4.21 -18.14 -17.28
CA ILE A 31 -4.97 -19.06 -16.44
C ILE A 31 -5.96 -18.24 -15.62
N ASN A 32 -7.25 -18.40 -15.92
CA ASN A 32 -8.30 -17.70 -15.18
C ASN A 32 -8.54 -18.42 -13.85
N ILE A 33 -8.09 -17.80 -12.75
CA ILE A 33 -8.30 -18.31 -11.40
C ILE A 33 -9.63 -17.80 -10.87
N SER A 34 -10.46 -18.71 -10.35
CA SER A 34 -11.76 -18.34 -9.80
C SER A 34 -11.61 -17.39 -8.61
N ASN A 35 -12.60 -16.50 -8.45
CA ASN A 35 -12.57 -15.50 -7.38
C ASN A 35 -12.51 -16.16 -5.99
N ASN A 36 -13.20 -17.29 -5.80
CA ASN A 36 -13.20 -18.05 -4.54
C ASN A 36 -11.79 -18.58 -4.18
N ILE A 37 -11.01 -19.05 -5.15
CA ILE A 37 -9.62 -19.48 -4.91
C ILE A 37 -8.77 -18.27 -4.49
N LYS A 38 -8.93 -17.12 -5.16
CA LYS A 38 -8.21 -15.89 -4.77
C LYS A 38 -8.54 -15.48 -3.33
N TYR A 39 -9.82 -15.54 -2.93
CA TYR A 39 -10.26 -15.26 -1.57
C TYR A 39 -9.66 -16.23 -0.57
N PHE A 40 -9.70 -17.54 -0.86
CA PHE A 40 -9.11 -18.56 0.00
C PHE A 40 -7.61 -18.31 0.22
N ILE A 41 -6.86 -17.98 -0.84
CA ILE A 41 -5.44 -17.64 -0.72
C ILE A 41 -5.27 -16.45 0.23
N LEU A 42 -6.03 -15.37 0.06
CA LEU A 42 -5.92 -14.19 0.92
C LEU A 42 -6.29 -14.47 2.38
N ILE A 43 -7.28 -15.34 2.63
CA ILE A 43 -7.62 -15.80 3.97
C ILE A 43 -6.42 -16.51 4.60
N VAL A 44 -5.73 -17.39 3.86
CA VAL A 44 -4.52 -18.07 4.36
C VAL A 44 -3.43 -17.07 4.77
N TYR A 45 -3.18 -16.03 3.96
CA TYR A 45 -2.21 -14.99 4.31
C TYR A 45 -2.67 -14.15 5.51
N ALA A 46 -3.94 -13.80 5.63
CA ALA A 46 -4.43 -13.07 6.81
C ALA A 46 -4.38 -13.93 8.08
N SER A 47 -4.72 -15.22 7.98
CA SER A 47 -4.58 -16.20 9.05
C SER A 47 -3.13 -16.42 9.45
N SER A 48 -2.16 -16.36 8.51
CA SER A 48 -0.75 -16.53 8.86
C SER A 48 -0.24 -15.45 9.82
N PHE A 49 -0.79 -14.22 9.75
CA PHE A 49 -0.45 -13.15 10.69
C PHE A 49 -0.96 -13.48 12.10
N ILE A 50 -2.19 -13.98 12.21
CA ILE A 50 -2.76 -14.41 13.50
C ILE A 50 -1.94 -15.57 14.06
N ILE A 51 -1.67 -16.59 13.25
CA ILE A 51 -0.89 -17.77 13.66
C ILE A 51 0.51 -17.34 14.10
N PHE A 52 1.18 -16.49 13.33
CA PHE A 52 2.48 -15.94 13.72
C PHE A 52 2.39 -15.27 15.09
N GLY A 53 1.43 -14.36 15.30
CA GLY A 53 1.29 -13.68 16.58
C GLY A 53 1.03 -14.63 17.77
N LEU A 54 0.21 -15.66 17.58
CA LEU A 54 -0.08 -16.70 18.58
C LEU A 54 1.12 -17.60 18.89
N LEU A 55 2.07 -17.75 17.96
CA LEU A 55 3.31 -18.51 18.18
C LEU A 55 4.35 -17.73 18.96
N ILE A 56 4.26 -16.39 18.98
CA ILE A 56 5.26 -15.53 19.62
C ILE A 56 4.93 -15.24 21.08
N ASP A 57 3.71 -14.80 21.35
CA ASP A 57 3.31 -14.37 22.70
C ASP A 57 2.21 -15.27 23.26
N ARG A 58 2.08 -15.32 24.59
CA ARG A 58 1.01 -16.08 25.24
C ARG A 58 -0.35 -15.41 25.00
N PRO A 59 -1.47 -16.17 24.95
CA PRO A 59 -2.79 -15.58 24.74
C PRO A 59 -3.16 -14.44 25.71
N SER A 60 -2.74 -14.54 26.98
CA SER A 60 -2.96 -13.47 27.98
C SER A 60 -2.19 -12.18 27.67
N GLU A 61 -0.97 -12.30 27.16
CA GLU A 61 -0.14 -11.16 26.75
C GLU A 61 -0.70 -10.51 25.50
N ILE A 62 -1.19 -11.32 24.55
CA ILE A 62 -1.87 -10.84 23.35
C ILE A 62 -3.11 -10.04 23.69
N ILE A 63 -3.97 -10.54 24.59
CA ILE A 63 -5.19 -9.81 25.00
C ILE A 63 -4.82 -8.47 25.66
N LYS A 64 -3.83 -8.47 26.55
CA LYS A 64 -3.33 -7.25 27.19
C LYS A 64 -2.73 -6.27 26.16
N GLY A 65 -1.97 -6.78 25.21
CA GLY A 65 -1.37 -5.99 24.14
C GLY A 65 -2.41 -5.38 23.21
N LEU A 66 -3.46 -6.13 22.83
CA LEU A 66 -4.57 -5.62 22.04
C LEU A 66 -5.31 -4.48 22.76
N TYR A 67 -5.50 -4.62 24.06
CA TYR A 67 -6.08 -3.56 24.89
C TYR A 67 -5.22 -2.29 24.88
N ASN A 68 -3.90 -2.42 25.01
CA ASN A 68 -2.97 -1.29 24.92
C ASN A 68 -3.02 -0.63 23.54
N ILE A 69 -3.02 -1.43 22.47
CA ILE A 69 -3.12 -0.96 21.08
C ILE A 69 -4.41 -0.16 20.82
N ILE A 70 -5.53 -0.56 21.41
CA ILE A 70 -6.81 0.15 21.24
C ILE A 70 -6.78 1.53 21.92
N LYS A 71 -6.16 1.61 23.09
CA LYS A 71 -6.10 2.84 23.89
C LYS A 71 -5.01 3.82 23.45
N GLU A 72 -3.98 3.33 22.77
CA GLU A 72 -2.91 4.19 22.27
C GLU A 72 -3.41 5.03 21.08
N PRO A 73 -3.17 6.35 21.09
CA PRO A 73 -3.47 7.20 19.94
C PRO A 73 -2.64 6.77 18.73
N GLY A 74 -3.31 6.38 17.65
CA GLY A 74 -2.68 5.81 16.46
C GLY A 74 -1.98 6.83 15.55
N VAL A 75 -1.45 7.94 16.07
CA VAL A 75 -0.81 9.00 15.29
C VAL A 75 0.36 8.43 14.47
N LEU A 76 0.69 9.09 13.35
CA LEU A 76 1.74 8.63 12.43
C LEU A 76 3.03 8.30 13.19
N ILE A 77 3.55 7.08 12.92
CA ILE A 77 4.72 6.46 13.57
C ILE A 77 4.50 6.04 15.04
N THR A 78 3.28 5.59 15.39
CA THR A 78 3.03 4.78 16.60
C THR A 78 3.18 3.29 16.31
N ASP A 79 4.39 2.74 16.50
CA ASP A 79 4.66 1.31 16.30
C ASP A 79 3.99 0.42 17.34
N TYR A 80 3.02 -0.40 16.92
CA TYR A 80 2.28 -1.27 17.85
C TYR A 80 3.14 -2.40 18.44
N ILE A 81 4.26 -2.77 17.81
CA ILE A 81 5.17 -3.76 18.41
C ILE A 81 5.72 -3.24 19.74
N ALA A 82 6.06 -1.95 19.81
CA ALA A 82 6.53 -1.32 21.04
C ALA A 82 5.41 -1.11 22.08
N ILE A 83 4.14 -1.00 21.64
CA ILE A 83 2.99 -0.72 22.51
C ILE A 83 2.38 -2.00 23.09
N GLY A 84 2.10 -2.98 22.24
CA GLY A 84 1.35 -4.18 22.56
C GLY A 84 2.16 -5.48 22.47
N GLY A 85 3.41 -5.43 22.00
CA GLY A 85 4.20 -6.62 21.70
C GLY A 85 3.95 -7.15 20.28
N ILE A 86 4.83 -8.06 19.84
CA ILE A 86 4.79 -8.63 18.47
C ILE A 86 3.50 -9.42 18.27
N GLY A 87 3.14 -10.29 19.21
CA GLY A 87 1.97 -11.17 19.12
C GLY A 87 0.67 -10.39 18.97
N ALA A 88 0.43 -9.42 19.85
CA ALA A 88 -0.77 -8.57 19.77
C ALA A 88 -0.85 -7.77 18.48
N THR A 89 0.29 -7.25 18.00
CA THR A 89 0.36 -6.46 16.77
C THR A 89 -0.02 -7.27 15.54
N PHE A 90 0.52 -8.48 15.41
CA PHE A 90 0.23 -9.37 14.29
C PHE A 90 -1.19 -9.95 14.37
N VAL A 91 -1.72 -10.23 15.57
CA VAL A 91 -3.12 -10.63 15.75
C VAL A 91 -4.07 -9.49 15.36
N ASN A 92 -3.81 -8.24 15.78
CA ASN A 92 -4.60 -7.07 15.37
C ASN A 92 -4.64 -6.94 13.85
N SER A 93 -3.47 -7.05 13.20
CA SER A 93 -3.36 -6.97 11.75
C SER A 93 -4.11 -8.09 11.04
N GLY A 94 -3.87 -9.34 11.42
CA GLY A 94 -4.53 -10.49 10.79
C GLY A 94 -6.05 -10.49 10.97
N LEU A 95 -6.56 -10.16 12.17
CA LEU A 95 -8.00 -10.06 12.42
C LEU A 95 -8.64 -8.97 11.56
N LEU A 96 -8.07 -7.77 11.54
CA LEU A 96 -8.63 -6.66 10.77
C LEU A 96 -8.57 -6.96 9.26
N THR A 97 -7.50 -7.59 8.77
CA THR A 97 -7.41 -8.05 7.38
C THR A 97 -8.46 -9.11 7.07
N LEU A 98 -8.68 -10.10 7.93
CA LEU A 98 -9.73 -11.11 7.75
C LEU A 98 -11.12 -10.47 7.67
N ILE A 99 -11.44 -9.54 8.57
CA ILE A 99 -12.74 -8.85 8.54
C ILE A 99 -12.93 -8.11 7.22
N VAL A 100 -11.90 -7.41 6.73
CA VAL A 100 -11.96 -6.73 5.43
C VAL A 100 -12.15 -7.70 4.27
N ILE A 101 -11.46 -8.85 4.28
CA ILE A 101 -11.65 -9.90 3.27
C ILE A 101 -13.10 -10.42 3.29
N LEU A 102 -13.66 -10.66 4.48
CA LEU A 102 -15.05 -11.11 4.64
C LEU A 102 -16.07 -10.05 4.16
N ILE A 103 -15.81 -8.77 4.42
CA ILE A 103 -16.63 -7.67 3.90
C ILE A 103 -16.61 -7.66 2.37
N LEU A 104 -15.42 -7.76 1.75
CA LEU A 104 -15.29 -7.79 0.29
C LEU A 104 -15.99 -9.01 -0.32
N TYR A 105 -15.86 -10.17 0.32
CA TYR A 105 -16.55 -11.40 -0.09
C TYR A 105 -18.07 -11.26 0.01
N GLY A 106 -18.59 -10.74 1.12
CA GLY A 106 -20.02 -10.49 1.32
C GLY A 106 -20.61 -9.48 0.34
N LEU A 107 -19.82 -8.47 -0.05
CA LEU A 107 -20.15 -7.51 -1.10
C LEU A 107 -19.97 -8.05 -2.52
N ARG A 108 -19.54 -9.33 -2.67
CA ARG A 108 -19.28 -10.01 -3.95
C ARG A 108 -18.29 -9.25 -4.84
N MET A 109 -17.25 -8.67 -4.23
CA MET A 109 -16.23 -7.93 -4.96
C MET A 109 -15.31 -8.88 -5.73
N ASP A 110 -14.94 -8.51 -6.96
CA ASP A 110 -13.88 -9.18 -7.71
C ASP A 110 -12.50 -8.82 -7.16
N LEU A 111 -11.68 -9.83 -6.88
CA LEU A 111 -10.30 -9.65 -6.46
C LEU A 111 -9.41 -9.26 -7.64
N ASN A 112 -9.39 -7.96 -7.89
CA ASN A 112 -8.54 -7.24 -8.83
C ASN A 112 -7.36 -6.56 -8.10
N GLY A 113 -6.49 -5.87 -8.83
CA GLY A 113 -5.32 -5.20 -8.27
C GLY A 113 -5.67 -4.17 -7.19
N ARG A 114 -6.77 -3.41 -7.33
CA ARG A 114 -7.23 -2.47 -6.30
C ARG A 114 -7.62 -3.19 -5.01
N ALA A 115 -8.27 -4.34 -5.11
CA ALA A 115 -8.61 -5.16 -3.95
C ALA A 115 -7.36 -5.63 -3.21
N MET A 116 -6.36 -6.15 -3.94
CA MET A 116 -5.08 -6.56 -3.35
C MET A 116 -4.38 -5.39 -2.67
N ALA A 117 -4.32 -4.23 -3.34
CA ALA A 117 -3.73 -3.04 -2.78
C ALA A 117 -4.41 -2.64 -1.46
N ALA A 118 -5.74 -2.63 -1.41
CA ALA A 118 -6.50 -2.30 -0.20
C ALA A 118 -6.28 -3.31 0.94
N ILE A 119 -6.33 -4.62 0.65
CA ILE A 119 -6.19 -5.68 1.67
C ILE A 119 -4.80 -5.64 2.31
N PHE A 120 -3.74 -5.57 1.50
CA PHE A 120 -2.36 -5.51 2.02
C PHE A 120 -2.03 -4.17 2.68
N PHE A 121 -2.66 -3.06 2.24
CA PHE A 121 -2.59 -1.79 2.99
C PHE A 121 -3.26 -1.90 4.35
N ILE A 122 -4.43 -2.53 4.45
CA ILE A 122 -5.05 -2.77 5.75
C ILE A 122 -4.14 -3.63 6.61
N ALA A 123 -3.61 -4.74 6.10
CA ALA A 123 -2.66 -5.58 6.83
C ALA A 123 -1.46 -4.77 7.35
N GLY A 124 -0.80 -4.01 6.47
CA GLY A 124 0.38 -3.24 6.84
C GLY A 124 0.12 -2.11 7.83
N PHE A 125 -0.88 -1.27 7.58
CA PHE A 125 -1.24 -0.18 8.48
C PHE A 125 -2.01 -0.65 9.72
N SER A 126 -2.30 -1.95 9.87
CA SER A 126 -2.81 -2.49 11.13
C SER A 126 -1.67 -2.96 12.05
N LEU A 127 -0.42 -2.88 11.58
CA LEU A 127 0.75 -3.04 12.43
C LEU A 127 1.14 -1.72 13.13
N PHE A 128 0.52 -0.60 12.76
CA PHE A 128 0.71 0.72 13.36
C PHE A 128 -0.44 1.66 12.99
N GLY A 129 -1.05 2.33 13.95
CA GLY A 129 -2.06 3.38 13.70
C GLY A 129 -3.48 2.91 13.38
N LYS A 130 -3.71 1.72 12.81
CA LYS A 130 -5.08 1.14 12.65
C LYS A 130 -5.30 -0.06 13.55
N ASN A 131 -6.43 -0.07 14.24
CA ASN A 131 -6.81 -1.19 15.09
C ASN A 131 -8.27 -1.58 14.87
N ILE A 132 -8.64 -2.72 15.46
CA ILE A 132 -10.00 -3.27 15.38
C ILE A 132 -11.10 -2.35 15.93
N PHE A 133 -10.75 -1.23 16.56
CA PHE A 133 -11.70 -0.24 17.10
C PHE A 133 -11.84 0.98 16.19
N ASN A 134 -10.74 1.58 15.73
CA ASN A 134 -10.73 2.95 15.22
C ASN A 134 -11.16 3.12 13.74
N VAL A 135 -11.28 2.04 12.98
CA VAL A 135 -11.54 2.10 11.53
C VAL A 135 -13.01 2.31 11.15
N TRP A 136 -13.95 1.95 12.02
CA TRP A 136 -15.36 1.75 11.62
C TRP A 136 -16.10 3.03 11.29
N LEU A 137 -15.90 4.10 12.07
CA LEU A 137 -16.62 5.36 11.85
C LEU A 137 -16.33 5.97 10.48
N ILE A 138 -15.10 5.84 9.98
CA ILE A 138 -14.75 6.28 8.63
C ILE A 138 -15.49 5.44 7.57
N ILE A 139 -15.53 4.12 7.75
CA ILE A 139 -16.24 3.21 6.82
C ILE A 139 -17.74 3.51 6.81
N ILE A 140 -18.35 3.70 7.98
CA ILE A 140 -19.77 4.04 8.13
C ILE A 140 -20.07 5.40 7.49
N GLY A 141 -19.18 6.39 7.63
CA GLY A 141 -19.32 7.68 6.95
C GLY A 141 -19.37 7.56 5.43
N VAL A 142 -18.52 6.71 4.84
CA VAL A 142 -18.56 6.44 3.39
C VAL A 142 -19.83 5.68 2.98
N TRP A 143 -20.31 4.76 3.83
CA TRP A 143 -21.58 4.09 3.61
C TRP A 143 -22.77 5.06 3.66
N LEU A 144 -22.78 6.03 4.58
CA LEU A 144 -23.79 7.10 4.61
C LEU A 144 -23.77 7.92 3.32
N TYR A 145 -22.57 8.25 2.81
CA TYR A 145 -22.43 8.92 1.51
C TYR A 145 -23.08 8.12 0.38
N SER A 146 -22.86 6.80 0.32
CA SER A 146 -23.46 5.95 -0.72
C SER A 146 -24.99 5.91 -0.60
N LYS A 147 -25.52 5.87 0.62
CA LYS A 147 -26.97 5.93 0.88
C LYS A 147 -27.60 7.23 0.41
N ILE A 148 -26.98 8.37 0.69
CA ILE A 148 -27.48 9.68 0.22
C ILE A 148 -27.40 9.79 -1.30
N ARG A 149 -26.35 9.25 -1.92
CA ARG A 149 -26.23 9.17 -3.38
C ARG A 149 -27.15 8.14 -4.02
N LYS A 150 -27.84 7.30 -3.24
CA LYS A 150 -28.65 6.17 -3.71
C LYS A 150 -27.86 5.22 -4.62
N GLU A 151 -26.60 4.97 -4.25
CA GLU A 151 -25.69 4.09 -4.98
C GLU A 151 -25.20 2.94 -4.09
N ASP A 152 -24.80 1.84 -4.72
CA ASP A 152 -24.28 0.68 -4.01
C ASP A 152 -22.96 0.99 -3.29
N PHE A 153 -22.86 0.54 -2.04
CA PHE A 153 -21.66 0.73 -1.23
C PHE A 153 -20.42 0.04 -1.83
N SER A 154 -20.62 -1.02 -2.61
CA SER A 154 -19.56 -1.72 -3.36
C SER A 154 -18.76 -0.78 -4.29
N LYS A 155 -19.37 0.29 -4.81
CA LYS A 155 -18.68 1.31 -5.61
C LYS A 155 -17.64 2.10 -4.80
N TYR A 156 -17.87 2.22 -3.49
CA TYR A 156 -17.10 3.07 -2.58
C TYR A 156 -16.22 2.30 -1.59
N ILE A 157 -16.31 0.97 -1.55
CA ILE A 157 -15.60 0.15 -0.56
C ILE A 157 -14.09 0.40 -0.54
N TYR A 158 -13.43 0.53 -1.70
CA TYR A 158 -11.99 0.82 -1.72
C TYR A 158 -11.66 2.19 -1.17
N VAL A 159 -12.51 3.20 -1.43
CA VAL A 159 -12.37 4.52 -0.83
C VAL A 159 -12.55 4.44 0.68
N ALA A 160 -13.54 3.67 1.16
CA ALA A 160 -13.73 3.43 2.59
C ALA A 160 -12.51 2.79 3.25
N LEU A 161 -12.02 1.68 2.68
CA LEU A 161 -10.88 0.95 3.20
C LEU A 161 -9.60 1.79 3.21
N PHE A 162 -9.30 2.51 2.12
CA PHE A 162 -8.17 3.41 2.11
C PHE A 162 -8.37 4.61 3.05
N GLY A 163 -9.59 5.13 3.15
CA GLY A 163 -9.96 6.26 4.01
C GLY A 163 -9.72 6.06 5.49
N THR A 164 -9.72 4.80 5.94
CA THR A 164 -9.32 4.44 7.31
C THR A 164 -7.90 4.90 7.67
N SER A 165 -7.11 5.45 6.74
CA SER A 165 -5.89 6.22 7.05
C SER A 165 -6.11 7.36 8.03
N MET A 166 -7.33 7.89 8.14
CA MET A 166 -7.71 8.93 9.09
C MET A 166 -8.27 8.39 10.41
N SER A 167 -8.31 7.07 10.59
CA SER A 167 -8.74 6.43 11.84
C SER A 167 -7.97 6.87 13.11
N PRO A 168 -6.70 7.32 13.05
CA PRO A 168 -6.04 7.89 14.22
C PRO A 168 -6.80 9.06 14.85
N THR A 169 -7.53 9.84 14.03
CA THR A 169 -8.40 10.93 14.50
C THR A 169 -9.41 10.44 15.53
N ILE A 170 -9.93 9.23 15.35
CA ILE A 170 -10.91 8.63 16.26
C ILE A 170 -10.26 8.33 17.61
N THR A 171 -9.10 7.69 17.62
CA THR A 171 -8.38 7.39 18.86
C THR A 171 -7.85 8.65 19.54
N GLU A 172 -7.42 9.66 18.78
CA GLU A 172 -6.95 10.93 19.33
C GLU A 172 -8.08 11.68 20.05
N LEU A 173 -9.24 11.81 19.41
CA LEU A 173 -10.42 12.42 20.03
C LEU A 173 -11.00 11.56 21.15
N MET A 174 -10.90 10.24 21.04
CA MET A 174 -11.43 9.33 22.05
C MET A 174 -10.52 9.22 23.26
N PHE A 175 -9.19 9.31 23.14
CA PHE A 175 -8.25 8.97 24.21
C PHE A 175 -7.27 10.07 24.63
N SER A 176 -7.01 11.07 23.78
CA SER A 176 -5.96 12.08 24.02
C SER A 176 -6.46 13.43 24.50
N ILE A 177 -7.72 13.79 24.23
CA ILE A 177 -8.26 15.11 24.61
C ILE A 177 -8.72 15.13 26.07
N ASP A 178 -8.44 16.26 26.74
CA ASP A 178 -8.86 16.51 28.12
C ASP A 178 -10.30 17.06 28.15
N GLN A 179 -11.26 16.17 27.89
CA GLN A 179 -12.69 16.47 27.90
C GLN A 179 -13.48 15.32 28.56
N PRO A 180 -14.69 15.59 29.08
CA PRO A 180 -15.61 14.56 29.55
C PRO A 180 -15.85 13.46 28.51
N LEU A 181 -16.06 12.23 28.97
CA LEU A 181 -16.24 11.05 28.12
C LEU A 181 -17.36 11.22 27.07
N ILE A 182 -18.47 11.86 27.45
CA ILE A 182 -19.59 12.10 26.54
C ILE A 182 -19.19 13.01 25.36
N ILE A 183 -18.35 14.00 25.60
CA ILE A 183 -17.84 14.92 24.58
C ILE A 183 -16.86 14.17 23.67
N ARG A 184 -15.94 13.40 24.25
CA ARG A 184 -14.99 12.55 23.51
C ARG A 184 -15.68 11.59 22.55
N ILE A 185 -16.71 10.88 23.02
CA ILE A 185 -17.50 9.96 22.20
C ILE A 185 -18.21 10.73 21.09
N SER A 186 -18.90 11.81 21.43
CA SER A 186 -19.68 12.60 20.47
C SER A 186 -18.81 13.18 19.35
N LEU A 187 -17.67 13.79 19.72
CA LEU A 187 -16.71 14.33 18.74
C LEU A 187 -16.14 13.24 17.85
N SER A 188 -15.75 12.10 18.42
CA SER A 188 -15.22 10.97 17.65
C SER A 188 -16.22 10.48 16.60
N ILE A 189 -17.49 10.35 16.98
CA ILE A 189 -18.58 9.94 16.07
C ILE A 189 -18.80 10.99 14.98
N ILE A 190 -19.03 12.24 15.36
CA ILE A 190 -19.35 13.32 14.40
C ILE A 190 -18.22 13.52 13.40
N ILE A 191 -16.98 13.67 13.88
CA ILE A 191 -15.82 13.89 13.02
C ILE A 191 -15.51 12.64 12.20
N GLY A 192 -15.57 11.45 12.78
CA GLY A 192 -15.31 10.20 12.07
C GLY A 192 -16.29 9.95 10.92
N LEU A 193 -17.58 10.08 11.18
CA LEU A 193 -18.61 9.98 10.14
C LEU A 193 -18.45 11.09 9.11
N GLY A 194 -18.16 12.33 9.53
CA GLY A 194 -17.94 13.47 8.65
C GLY A 194 -16.77 13.27 7.69
N ILE A 195 -15.62 12.79 8.18
CA ILE A 195 -14.45 12.44 7.35
C ILE A 195 -14.86 11.41 6.30
N GLY A 196 -15.46 10.30 6.74
CA GLY A 196 -15.90 9.25 5.82
C GLY A 196 -16.89 9.77 4.78
N PHE A 197 -17.80 10.64 5.18
CA PHE A 197 -18.85 11.17 4.31
C PHE A 197 -18.28 12.03 3.16
N VAL A 198 -17.31 12.91 3.43
CA VAL A 198 -16.74 13.81 2.41
C VAL A 198 -15.70 13.13 1.52
N LEU A 199 -15.13 12.02 1.97
CA LEU A 199 -13.99 11.36 1.34
C LEU A 199 -14.23 10.94 -0.12
N PRO A 200 -15.37 10.32 -0.52
CA PRO A 200 -15.56 9.87 -1.90
C PRO A 200 -15.59 11.00 -2.93
N ALA A 201 -16.26 12.10 -2.60
CA ALA A 201 -16.32 13.27 -3.48
C ALA A 201 -14.93 13.89 -3.66
N LEU A 202 -14.21 14.11 -2.56
CA LEU A 202 -12.86 14.68 -2.60
C LEU A 202 -11.87 13.76 -3.30
N SER A 203 -11.92 12.45 -3.03
CA SER A 203 -11.03 11.46 -3.65
C SER A 203 -11.19 11.40 -5.17
N THR A 204 -12.40 11.61 -5.68
CA THR A 204 -12.65 11.65 -7.13
C THR A 204 -12.03 12.88 -7.77
N TYR A 205 -12.14 14.04 -7.10
CA TYR A 205 -11.58 15.29 -7.61
C TYR A 205 -10.05 15.31 -7.52
N MET A 206 -9.48 14.85 -6.40
CA MET A 206 -8.03 14.79 -6.17
C MET A 206 -7.29 13.89 -7.16
N LEU A 207 -7.94 12.86 -7.70
CA LEU A 207 -7.36 12.01 -8.75
C LEU A 207 -6.97 12.81 -10.00
N LYS A 208 -7.74 13.84 -10.34
CA LYS A 208 -7.48 14.70 -11.50
C LYS A 208 -6.22 15.55 -11.31
N VAL A 209 -5.98 15.99 -10.07
CA VAL A 209 -4.85 16.88 -9.72
C VAL A 209 -3.51 16.22 -10.01
N HIS A 210 -3.37 14.94 -9.71
CA HIS A 210 -2.12 14.20 -9.91
C HIS A 210 -2.19 13.19 -11.09
N GLN A 211 -3.30 13.16 -11.83
CA GLN A 211 -3.54 12.34 -13.02
C GLN A 211 -3.15 10.86 -12.91
N GLY A 212 -3.35 10.26 -11.73
CA GLY A 212 -2.99 8.85 -11.47
C GLY A 212 -1.49 8.55 -11.29
N PHE A 213 -0.62 9.57 -11.20
CA PHE A 213 0.82 9.38 -10.93
C PHE A 213 1.20 9.17 -9.47
N ASN A 214 0.26 9.40 -8.55
CA ASN A 214 0.35 8.99 -7.16
C ASN A 214 -0.58 7.79 -6.94
N LEU A 215 0.01 6.64 -6.63
CA LEU A 215 -0.77 5.42 -6.36
C LEU A 215 -1.65 5.53 -5.11
N TYR A 216 -1.33 6.46 -4.20
CA TYR A 216 -2.04 6.62 -2.93
C TYR A 216 -2.98 7.83 -2.96
N ASN A 217 -3.85 7.92 -3.97
CA ASN A 217 -4.79 9.03 -4.16
C ASN A 217 -5.63 9.34 -2.90
N VAL A 218 -6.20 8.31 -2.25
CA VAL A 218 -6.97 8.51 -1.02
C VAL A 218 -6.09 9.02 0.13
N GLY A 219 -4.79 8.71 0.12
CA GLY A 219 -3.83 9.30 1.05
C GLY A 219 -3.59 10.78 0.79
N PHE A 220 -3.56 11.20 -0.48
CA PHE A 220 -3.54 12.62 -0.85
C PHE A 220 -4.80 13.34 -0.37
N THR A 221 -5.95 12.74 -0.61
CA THR A 221 -7.25 13.26 -0.18
C THR A 221 -7.35 13.38 1.34
N SER A 222 -6.93 12.34 2.05
CA SER A 222 -6.89 12.31 3.51
C SER A 222 -5.94 13.36 4.07
N GLY A 223 -4.82 13.64 3.40
CA GLY A 223 -3.91 14.71 3.78
C GLY A 223 -4.54 16.10 3.68
N ILE A 224 -5.33 16.36 2.63
CA ILE A 224 -6.09 17.62 2.49
C ILE A 224 -7.14 17.74 3.60
N ILE A 225 -7.95 16.70 3.82
CA ILE A 225 -8.96 16.68 4.89
C ILE A 225 -8.29 16.87 6.26
N GLY A 226 -7.21 16.12 6.51
CA GLY A 226 -6.45 16.19 7.76
C GLY A 226 -5.82 17.56 7.99
N THR A 227 -5.36 18.24 6.95
CA THR A 227 -4.83 19.61 7.06
C THR A 227 -5.92 20.59 7.49
N ILE A 228 -7.11 20.51 6.90
CA ILE A 228 -8.25 21.35 7.27
C ILE A 228 -8.68 21.07 8.71
N LEU A 229 -8.90 19.80 9.06
CA LEU A 229 -9.34 19.41 10.39
C LEU A 229 -8.32 19.77 11.47
N PHE A 230 -7.04 19.49 11.24
CA PHE A 230 -6.01 19.80 12.21
C PHE A 230 -5.82 21.31 12.38
N SER A 231 -5.99 22.10 11.31
CA SER A 231 -5.99 23.56 11.40
C SER A 231 -7.16 24.06 12.24
N LEU A 232 -8.37 23.49 12.07
CA LEU A 232 -9.52 23.81 12.92
C LEU A 232 -9.24 23.43 14.38
N PHE A 233 -8.73 22.24 14.65
CA PHE A 233 -8.39 21.81 16.01
C PHE A 233 -7.37 22.74 16.67
N LYS A 234 -6.32 23.13 15.94
CA LYS A 234 -5.33 24.11 16.43
C LYS A 234 -5.95 25.45 16.80
N SER A 235 -6.92 25.93 16.03
CA SER A 235 -7.64 27.17 16.35
C SER A 235 -8.46 27.09 17.65
N TYR A 236 -8.79 25.89 18.12
CA TYR A 236 -9.43 25.64 19.42
C TYR A 236 -8.42 25.24 20.51
N GLY A 237 -7.12 25.43 20.30
CA GLY A 237 -6.08 25.15 21.28
C GLY A 237 -5.65 23.68 21.36
N PHE A 238 -6.02 22.85 20.38
CA PHE A 238 -5.55 21.47 20.33
C PHE A 238 -4.08 21.39 19.89
N GLU A 239 -3.26 20.76 20.73
CA GLU A 239 -1.88 20.42 20.42
C GLU A 239 -1.74 18.90 20.30
N SER A 240 -1.45 18.40 19.08
CA SER A 240 -1.13 16.98 18.94
C SER A 240 0.27 16.72 19.47
N LYS A 241 0.36 15.78 20.41
CA LYS A 241 1.63 15.26 20.92
C LYS A 241 2.04 14.07 20.04
N SER A 242 2.54 14.36 18.84
CA SER A 242 3.12 13.31 18.00
C SER A 242 4.31 12.70 18.73
N LYS A 243 4.19 11.41 19.10
CA LYS A 243 5.27 10.64 19.71
C LYS A 243 5.81 9.68 18.67
N LEU A 244 7.10 9.78 18.40
CA LEU A 244 7.81 8.78 17.62
C LEU A 244 7.98 7.51 18.48
N VAL A 245 7.18 6.48 18.21
CA VAL A 245 7.32 5.18 18.86
C VAL A 245 7.88 4.19 17.83
N TRP A 246 9.06 3.66 18.10
CA TRP A 246 9.82 2.88 17.12
C TRP A 246 10.54 1.70 17.81
N SER A 247 10.10 0.47 17.56
CA SER A 247 10.81 -0.72 18.05
C SER A 247 12.04 -1.03 17.21
N THR A 248 13.03 -1.66 17.85
CA THR A 248 14.31 -2.06 17.27
C THR A 248 14.65 -3.50 17.68
N GLY A 249 15.54 -4.17 16.95
CA GLY A 249 16.05 -5.50 17.29
C GLY A 249 15.22 -6.67 16.75
N ASN A 250 14.19 -6.40 15.94
CA ASN A 250 13.27 -7.43 15.43
C ASN A 250 13.65 -7.98 14.04
N ASN A 251 14.78 -7.52 13.48
CA ASN A 251 15.19 -7.77 12.09
C ASN A 251 15.25 -9.24 11.70
N THR A 252 15.92 -10.08 12.50
CA THR A 252 16.06 -11.51 12.19
C THR A 252 14.71 -12.21 12.16
N MET A 253 13.87 -11.93 13.16
CA MET A 253 12.58 -12.57 13.34
C MET A 253 11.58 -12.16 12.26
N LEU A 254 11.38 -10.85 12.08
CA LEU A 254 10.46 -10.33 11.08
C LEU A 254 10.97 -10.56 9.66
N GLY A 255 12.29 -10.47 9.44
CA GLY A 255 12.90 -10.78 8.15
C GLY A 255 12.71 -12.23 7.74
N THR A 256 12.81 -13.17 8.69
CA THR A 256 12.53 -14.60 8.44
C THR A 256 11.07 -14.82 8.08
N TYR A 257 10.13 -14.26 8.86
CA TYR A 257 8.70 -14.36 8.57
C TYR A 257 8.34 -13.79 7.19
N LEU A 258 8.82 -12.58 6.89
CA LEU A 258 8.57 -11.94 5.59
C LEU A 258 9.18 -12.70 4.42
N THR A 259 10.36 -13.29 4.61
CA THR A 259 10.98 -14.16 3.59
C THR A 259 10.08 -15.34 3.24
N ILE A 260 9.49 -15.99 4.25
CA ILE A 260 8.54 -17.10 4.05
C ILE A 260 7.30 -16.62 3.28
N ILE A 261 6.74 -15.47 3.67
CA ILE A 261 5.58 -14.87 3.01
C ILE A 261 5.88 -14.53 1.54
N PHE A 262 6.99 -13.86 1.24
CA PHE A 262 7.30 -13.47 -0.14
C PHE A 262 7.71 -14.66 -1.01
N LEU A 263 8.44 -15.63 -0.44
CA LEU A 263 8.79 -16.85 -1.17
C LEU A 263 7.54 -17.68 -1.49
N SER A 264 6.62 -17.82 -0.54
CA SER A 264 5.34 -18.51 -0.78
C SER A 264 4.49 -17.79 -1.85
N MET A 265 4.51 -16.46 -1.92
CA MET A 265 3.85 -15.73 -3.01
C MET A 265 4.44 -16.06 -4.38
N ILE A 266 5.77 -16.11 -4.47
CA ILE A 266 6.46 -16.48 -5.72
C ILE A 266 6.13 -17.93 -6.11
N ILE A 267 6.17 -18.86 -5.16
CA ILE A 267 5.90 -20.28 -5.41
C ILE A 267 4.44 -20.49 -5.84
N VAL A 268 3.48 -19.96 -5.08
CA VAL A 268 2.05 -20.07 -5.41
C VAL A 268 1.77 -19.39 -6.75
N GLY A 269 2.30 -18.18 -6.96
CA GLY A 269 2.16 -17.46 -8.22
C GLY A 269 2.73 -18.22 -9.42
N PHE A 270 3.88 -18.88 -9.25
CA PHE A 270 4.49 -19.73 -10.26
C PHE A 270 3.59 -20.91 -10.67
N TYR A 271 3.01 -21.61 -9.70
CA TYR A 271 2.07 -22.70 -9.99
C TYR A 271 0.78 -22.20 -10.65
N LEU A 272 0.22 -21.09 -10.15
CA LEU A 272 -0.98 -20.47 -10.73
C LEU A 272 -0.73 -19.84 -12.11
N ASN A 273 0.54 -19.60 -12.47
CA ASN A 273 0.95 -19.14 -13.79
C ASN A 273 1.43 -20.28 -14.71
N GLY A 274 1.08 -21.54 -14.42
CA GLY A 274 1.45 -22.66 -15.30
C GLY A 274 2.94 -22.98 -15.28
N LYS A 275 3.61 -22.76 -14.13
CA LYS A 275 5.03 -23.07 -13.89
C LYS A 275 5.98 -22.30 -14.82
N THR A 276 5.72 -21.02 -15.05
CA THR A 276 6.58 -20.15 -15.87
C THR A 276 6.73 -18.74 -15.28
N PHE A 277 7.89 -18.13 -15.49
CA PHE A 277 8.17 -16.71 -15.19
C PHE A 277 8.13 -15.82 -16.43
N ARG A 278 7.89 -16.38 -17.63
CA ARG A 278 8.04 -15.66 -18.90
C ARG A 278 7.14 -14.44 -19.01
N ASN A 279 5.95 -14.47 -18.41
CA ASN A 279 4.97 -13.39 -18.46
C ASN A 279 5.33 -12.20 -17.56
N LEU A 280 6.21 -12.38 -16.58
CA LEU A 280 6.62 -11.31 -15.66
C LEU A 280 7.25 -10.11 -16.39
N LYS A 281 7.93 -10.35 -17.52
CA LYS A 281 8.51 -9.30 -18.36
C LYS A 281 7.47 -8.34 -18.94
N ASN A 282 6.20 -8.77 -19.04
CA ASN A 282 5.12 -7.93 -19.55
C ASN A 282 4.71 -6.88 -18.51
N ILE A 283 4.65 -7.26 -17.22
CA ILE A 283 4.38 -6.32 -16.11
C ILE A 283 5.35 -5.13 -16.18
N TYR A 284 6.63 -5.40 -16.48
CA TYR A 284 7.68 -4.38 -16.53
C TYR A 284 7.62 -3.42 -17.73
N LYS A 285 6.65 -3.59 -18.63
CA LYS A 285 6.42 -2.69 -19.78
C LYS A 285 5.36 -1.62 -19.48
N TYR A 286 4.53 -1.81 -18.46
CA TYR A 286 3.50 -0.85 -18.12
C TYR A 286 4.08 0.31 -17.33
N SER A 287 3.54 1.52 -17.53
CA SER A 287 3.96 2.68 -16.73
C SER A 287 3.53 2.56 -15.27
N GLY A 288 2.41 1.89 -15.02
CA GLY A 288 1.92 1.62 -13.67
C GLY A 288 1.07 2.74 -13.08
N LYS A 289 0.60 3.71 -13.88
CA LYS A 289 -0.41 4.72 -13.46
C LYS A 289 -1.60 4.06 -12.74
N LEU A 290 -2.33 4.81 -11.90
CA LEU A 290 -3.44 4.36 -11.03
C LEU A 290 -4.66 3.71 -11.76
N SER A 291 -4.55 3.37 -13.03
CA SER A 291 -5.50 2.54 -13.79
C SER A 291 -4.94 1.16 -14.17
N THR A 292 -3.66 0.90 -13.88
CA THR A 292 -2.93 -0.28 -14.35
C THR A 292 -3.12 -1.45 -13.40
N ASP A 293 -4.14 -2.26 -13.67
CA ASP A 293 -4.46 -3.44 -12.89
C ASP A 293 -3.75 -4.69 -13.43
N PHE A 294 -2.67 -5.13 -12.79
CA PHE A 294 -1.89 -6.27 -13.29
C PHE A 294 -2.63 -7.60 -13.18
N ILE A 295 -3.60 -7.73 -12.27
CA ILE A 295 -4.41 -8.95 -12.19
C ILE A 295 -5.30 -9.07 -13.41
N ILE A 296 -5.92 -7.97 -13.83
CA ILE A 296 -6.74 -7.93 -15.04
C ILE A 296 -5.85 -8.04 -16.30
N LEU A 297 -4.72 -7.33 -16.32
CA LEU A 297 -3.85 -7.21 -17.49
C LEU A 297 -2.96 -8.43 -17.74
N GLU A 298 -2.43 -9.09 -16.71
CA GLU A 298 -1.45 -10.18 -16.83
C GLU A 298 -1.86 -11.46 -16.09
N GLY A 299 -2.93 -11.40 -15.29
CA GLY A 299 -3.44 -12.54 -14.53
C GLY A 299 -2.96 -12.57 -13.08
N PHE A 300 -3.68 -13.33 -12.26
CA PHE A 300 -3.44 -13.42 -10.81
C PHE A 300 -2.07 -14.04 -10.48
N GLY A 301 -1.68 -15.14 -11.13
CA GLY A 301 -0.42 -15.83 -10.86
C GLY A 301 0.82 -14.94 -11.09
N VAL A 302 0.91 -14.28 -12.25
CA VAL A 302 2.04 -13.36 -12.58
C VAL A 302 2.08 -12.18 -11.62
N SER A 303 0.92 -11.61 -11.29
CA SER A 303 0.81 -10.52 -10.32
C SER A 303 1.34 -10.95 -8.96
N PHE A 304 0.99 -12.16 -8.50
CA PHE A 304 1.43 -12.70 -7.21
C PHE A 304 2.95 -12.91 -7.14
N ILE A 305 3.57 -13.37 -8.25
CA ILE A 305 5.04 -13.42 -8.37
C ILE A 305 5.63 -12.01 -8.23
N ASN A 306 5.09 -11.02 -8.96
CA ASN A 306 5.57 -9.63 -8.88
C ASN A 306 5.42 -9.07 -7.45
N MET A 307 4.31 -9.38 -6.77
CA MET A 307 4.10 -9.00 -5.37
C MET A 307 5.20 -9.53 -4.44
N GLY A 308 5.53 -10.81 -4.51
CA GLY A 308 6.60 -11.40 -3.70
C GLY A 308 7.98 -10.81 -4.02
N LEU A 309 8.30 -10.61 -5.30
CA LEU A 309 9.58 -10.01 -5.72
C LEU A 309 9.76 -8.57 -5.21
N ASN A 310 8.71 -7.73 -5.31
CA ASN A 310 8.78 -6.37 -4.79
C ASN A 310 8.81 -6.35 -3.25
N GLY A 311 8.18 -7.33 -2.59
CA GLY A 311 8.31 -7.54 -1.14
C GLY A 311 9.77 -7.77 -0.74
N PHE A 312 10.48 -8.67 -1.44
CA PHE A 312 11.92 -8.86 -1.24
C PHE A 312 12.71 -7.59 -1.49
N VAL A 313 12.43 -6.85 -2.57
CA VAL A 313 13.14 -5.59 -2.88
C VAL A 313 12.95 -4.56 -1.77
N GLY A 314 11.74 -4.40 -1.22
CA GLY A 314 11.47 -3.51 -0.10
C GLY A 314 12.16 -3.94 1.19
N MET A 315 12.12 -5.23 1.53
CA MET A 315 12.76 -5.79 2.73
C MET A 315 14.29 -5.69 2.64
N ILE A 316 14.88 -6.08 1.51
CA ILE A 316 16.32 -6.00 1.25
C ILE A 316 16.77 -4.54 1.35
N TYR A 317 16.02 -3.60 0.78
CA TYR A 317 16.34 -2.17 0.90
C TYR A 317 16.48 -1.73 2.36
N VAL A 318 15.50 -2.04 3.23
CA VAL A 318 15.52 -1.66 4.65
C VAL A 318 16.76 -2.25 5.34
N LEU A 319 17.04 -3.54 5.11
CA LEU A 319 18.18 -4.21 5.74
C LEU A 319 19.53 -3.68 5.22
N LEU A 320 19.64 -3.39 3.92
CA LEU A 320 20.87 -2.86 3.31
C LEU A 320 21.24 -1.48 3.87
N VAL A 321 20.25 -0.63 4.11
CA VAL A 321 20.49 0.69 4.70
C VAL A 321 20.64 0.65 6.22
N LYS A 322 20.65 -0.55 6.84
CA LYS A 322 20.69 -0.75 8.30
C LYS A 322 19.50 -0.13 9.02
N GLY A 323 18.32 -0.20 8.39
CA GLY A 323 17.05 0.15 9.01
C GLY A 323 16.48 -0.99 9.85
N GLU A 324 15.43 -0.67 10.62
CA GLU A 324 14.74 -1.61 11.50
C GLU A 324 13.45 -2.12 10.85
N LEU A 325 13.24 -3.44 10.91
CA LEU A 325 11.96 -4.08 10.65
C LEU A 325 11.09 -3.96 11.90
N ASN A 326 9.95 -3.31 11.76
CA ASN A 326 8.97 -3.10 12.80
C ASN A 326 7.58 -2.84 12.20
N GLY A 327 6.57 -2.49 12.99
CA GLY A 327 5.20 -2.30 12.49
C GLY A 327 5.13 -1.34 11.28
N PRO A 328 5.64 -0.09 11.40
CA PRO A 328 5.70 0.86 10.30
C PRO A 328 6.45 0.40 9.04
N THR A 329 7.66 -0.16 9.18
CA THR A 329 8.45 -0.57 8.00
C THR A 329 7.92 -1.84 7.35
N VAL A 330 7.47 -2.83 8.14
CA VAL A 330 6.75 -4.00 7.60
C VAL A 330 5.47 -3.56 6.90
N GLY A 331 4.74 -2.59 7.47
CA GLY A 331 3.59 -2.00 6.83
C GLY A 331 3.91 -1.31 5.49
N GLY A 332 5.07 -0.64 5.40
CA GLY A 332 5.57 -0.06 4.15
C GLY A 332 5.89 -1.11 3.09
N ILE A 333 6.53 -2.21 3.49
CA ILE A 333 6.85 -3.34 2.61
C ILE A 333 5.55 -4.00 2.13
N LEU A 334 4.59 -4.28 3.02
CA LEU A 334 3.28 -4.82 2.63
C LEU A 334 2.51 -3.85 1.74
N GLY A 335 2.70 -2.54 1.91
CA GLY A 335 2.17 -1.53 1.00
C GLY A 335 2.78 -1.59 -0.41
N ILE A 336 4.08 -1.86 -0.53
CA ILE A 336 4.71 -2.15 -1.82
C ILE A 336 4.13 -3.42 -2.42
N VAL A 337 4.02 -4.50 -1.63
CA VAL A 337 3.46 -5.79 -2.04
C VAL A 337 2.04 -5.62 -2.58
N GLY A 338 1.13 -4.99 -1.84
CA GLY A 338 -0.25 -4.77 -2.28
C GLY A 338 -0.36 -4.03 -3.61
N PHE A 339 0.34 -2.90 -3.73
CA PHE A 339 0.34 -2.11 -4.96
C PHE A 339 1.19 -2.72 -6.08
N SER A 340 1.89 -3.83 -5.83
CA SER A 340 2.54 -4.61 -6.90
C SER A 340 1.55 -5.47 -7.69
N ALA A 341 0.29 -5.54 -7.29
CA ALA A 341 -0.82 -5.95 -8.15
C ALA A 341 -1.46 -4.77 -8.92
N PHE A 342 -1.10 -3.53 -8.55
CA PHE A 342 -1.76 -2.30 -9.01
C PHE A 342 -0.77 -1.15 -9.21
N GLY A 343 0.11 -1.29 -10.21
CA GLY A 343 0.97 -0.22 -10.68
C GLY A 343 2.45 -0.27 -10.26
N LYS A 344 2.85 -1.11 -9.31
CA LYS A 344 4.27 -1.23 -8.90
C LYS A 344 4.96 -2.46 -9.47
N HIS A 345 6.19 -2.28 -9.90
CA HIS A 345 7.09 -3.37 -10.25
C HIS A 345 8.54 -2.96 -10.03
N VAL A 346 9.45 -3.94 -10.01
CA VAL A 346 10.84 -3.71 -9.62
C VAL A 346 11.50 -2.56 -10.39
N LYS A 347 11.27 -2.47 -11.71
CA LYS A 347 11.85 -1.40 -12.55
C LYS A 347 11.36 0.02 -12.23
N ASN A 348 10.17 0.21 -11.66
CA ASN A 348 9.62 1.54 -11.39
C ASN A 348 9.74 1.97 -9.92
N ILE A 349 9.96 1.02 -9.00
CA ILE A 349 10.22 1.34 -7.59
C ILE A 349 11.71 1.58 -7.29
N ILE A 350 12.63 0.86 -7.94
CA ILE A 350 14.08 1.01 -7.70
C ILE A 350 14.56 2.45 -7.91
N PRO A 351 14.16 3.16 -8.98
CA PRO A 351 14.56 4.55 -9.16
C PRO A 351 14.13 5.46 -8.02
N ILE A 352 12.97 5.20 -7.39
CA ILE A 352 12.51 5.95 -6.23
C ILE A 352 13.47 5.75 -5.04
N PHE A 353 13.86 4.49 -4.76
CA PHE A 353 14.83 4.18 -3.71
C PHE A 353 16.19 4.84 -3.95
N ILE A 354 16.67 4.84 -5.20
CA ILE A 354 17.91 5.53 -5.58
C ILE A 354 17.78 7.03 -5.30
N GLY A 355 16.65 7.66 -5.65
CA GLY A 355 16.39 9.06 -5.35
C GLY A 355 16.47 9.40 -3.87
N VAL A 356 15.88 8.56 -3.02
CA VAL A 356 15.93 8.75 -1.56
C VAL A 356 17.34 8.54 -1.02
N PHE A 357 18.07 7.53 -1.53
CA PHE A 357 19.47 7.31 -1.18
C PHE A 357 20.35 8.51 -1.56
N LEU A 358 20.23 9.05 -2.77
CA LEU A 358 20.93 10.29 -3.14
C LEU A 358 20.55 11.46 -2.23
N GLY A 359 19.30 11.53 -1.77
CA GLY A 359 18.87 12.46 -0.73
C GLY A 359 19.73 12.36 0.53
N SER A 360 19.96 11.15 1.04
CA SER A 360 20.77 10.95 2.26
C SER A 360 22.23 11.35 2.12
N LEU A 361 22.78 11.39 0.90
CA LEU A 361 24.15 11.84 0.67
C LEU A 361 24.28 13.38 0.69
N THR A 362 23.19 14.08 0.41
CA THR A 362 23.19 15.55 0.19
C THR A 362 22.50 16.34 1.30
N LYS A 363 21.72 15.66 2.16
CA LYS A 363 20.86 16.30 3.18
C LYS A 363 21.32 15.90 4.57
N ILE A 364 20.81 16.63 5.58
CA ILE A 364 21.24 16.52 6.98
C ILE A 364 20.70 15.29 7.74
N TRP A 365 19.89 14.46 7.09
CA TRP A 365 19.28 13.27 7.69
C TRP A 365 19.95 11.99 7.20
N ASN A 366 19.86 10.92 7.99
CA ASN A 366 20.45 9.64 7.65
C ASN A 366 19.46 8.76 6.88
N ILE A 367 19.99 7.86 6.05
CA ILE A 367 19.18 6.95 5.24
C ILE A 367 18.34 5.97 6.07
N ASN A 368 18.77 5.68 7.29
CA ASN A 368 18.10 4.78 8.23
C ASN A 368 17.27 5.49 9.29
N ASP A 369 17.11 6.82 9.21
CA ASP A 369 16.20 7.54 10.09
C ASP A 369 14.75 7.04 9.85
N PRO A 370 13.92 6.88 10.90
CA PRO A 370 12.57 6.30 10.78
C PRO A 370 11.72 6.92 9.66
N ILE A 371 11.63 8.25 9.61
CA ILE A 371 10.81 8.95 8.61
C ILE A 371 11.36 8.74 7.19
N ILE A 372 12.68 8.61 7.04
CA ILE A 372 13.35 8.42 5.75
C ILE A 372 13.12 7.01 5.22
N LEU A 373 13.15 6.00 6.09
CA LEU A 373 12.75 4.63 5.74
C LEU A 373 11.30 4.59 5.24
N LEU A 374 10.39 5.27 5.94
CA LEU A 374 9.00 5.39 5.50
C LEU A 374 8.89 6.19 4.19
N ALA A 375 9.73 7.20 3.99
CA ALA A 375 9.77 7.98 2.76
C ALA A 375 10.22 7.15 1.56
N ALA A 376 11.20 6.26 1.75
CA ALA A 376 11.61 5.30 0.73
C ALA A 376 10.49 4.32 0.41
N LEU A 377 9.99 3.59 1.41
CA LEU A 377 9.03 2.52 1.23
C LEU A 377 7.71 3.03 0.65
N TYR A 378 7.11 4.04 1.29
CA TYR A 378 5.83 4.57 0.85
C TYR A 378 5.95 5.58 -0.31
N GLY A 379 7.10 6.23 -0.48
CA GLY A 379 7.35 7.12 -1.63
C GLY A 379 7.32 6.40 -2.98
N THR A 380 7.41 5.05 -2.98
CA THR A 380 7.11 4.24 -4.17
C THR A 380 5.68 4.43 -4.71
N SER A 381 4.81 5.18 -4.02
CA SER A 381 3.57 5.70 -4.60
C SER A 381 3.78 6.50 -5.89
N LEU A 382 4.96 7.11 -6.06
CA LEU A 382 5.39 7.87 -7.23
C LEU A 382 6.05 7.02 -8.32
N ALA A 383 6.10 5.69 -8.14
CA ALA A 383 6.62 4.76 -9.14
C ALA A 383 6.05 4.98 -10.57
N PRO A 384 4.78 5.37 -10.77
CA PRO A 384 4.27 5.67 -12.11
C PRO A 384 5.04 6.77 -12.86
N ILE A 385 5.62 7.75 -12.15
CA ILE A 385 6.46 8.78 -12.78
C ILE A 385 7.68 8.13 -13.44
N SER A 386 8.30 7.17 -12.74
CA SER A 386 9.42 6.41 -13.29
C SER A 386 9.00 5.52 -14.45
N GLY A 387 7.81 4.92 -14.39
CA GLY A 387 7.34 4.01 -15.42
C GLY A 387 6.92 4.73 -16.71
N GLU A 388 6.35 5.92 -16.61
CA GLU A 388 5.91 6.72 -17.77
C GLU A 388 7.03 7.55 -18.39
N PHE A 389 7.75 8.32 -17.55
CA PHE A 389 8.72 9.31 -18.03
C PHE A 389 10.16 8.75 -18.04
N GLY A 390 10.36 7.59 -17.42
CA GLY A 390 11.66 6.92 -17.32
C GLY A 390 12.34 7.07 -15.96
N TRP A 391 13.34 6.23 -15.73
CA TRP A 391 14.01 6.06 -14.43
C TRP A 391 14.59 7.36 -13.86
N LYS A 392 15.09 8.28 -14.70
CA LYS A 392 15.64 9.56 -14.24
C LYS A 392 14.62 10.40 -13.47
N TYR A 393 13.39 10.48 -13.98
CA TYR A 393 12.31 11.21 -13.30
C TYR A 393 11.84 10.49 -12.04
N GLY A 394 11.93 9.15 -12.00
CA GLY A 394 11.77 8.38 -10.77
C GLY A 394 12.77 8.77 -9.69
N ILE A 395 14.06 8.87 -10.03
CA ILE A 395 15.10 9.33 -9.10
C ILE A 395 14.78 10.73 -8.57
N ILE A 396 14.43 11.67 -9.46
CA ILE A 396 14.07 13.04 -9.05
C ILE A 396 12.85 13.03 -8.12
N ALA A 397 11.82 12.24 -8.45
CA ALA A 397 10.61 12.12 -7.63
C ALA A 397 10.92 11.59 -6.23
N GLY A 398 11.72 10.53 -6.10
CA GLY A 398 12.16 10.01 -4.81
C GLY A 398 13.00 11.02 -4.02
N PHE A 399 13.93 11.70 -4.70
CA PHE A 399 14.78 12.73 -4.10
C PHE A 399 13.96 13.90 -3.54
N ILE A 400 12.99 14.43 -4.29
CA ILE A 400 12.14 15.53 -3.83
C ILE A 400 11.18 15.05 -2.73
N ASN A 401 10.51 13.91 -2.94
CA ASN A 401 9.50 13.41 -2.01
C ASN A 401 10.08 13.09 -0.62
N SER A 402 11.34 12.65 -0.54
CA SER A 402 12.02 12.47 0.76
C SER A 402 12.07 13.75 1.61
N SER A 403 12.13 14.93 0.99
CA SER A 403 12.07 16.22 1.70
C SER A 403 10.63 16.67 1.97
N VAL A 404 9.73 16.52 1.01
CA VAL A 404 8.33 16.95 1.17
C VAL A 404 7.67 16.18 2.32
N LEU A 405 7.90 14.86 2.39
CA LEU A 405 7.30 13.98 3.39
C LEU A 405 7.65 14.35 4.83
N LEU A 406 8.88 14.82 5.08
CA LEU A 406 9.31 15.31 6.40
C LEU A 406 8.50 16.51 6.88
N ASN A 407 8.00 17.34 5.97
CA ASN A 407 7.35 18.60 6.31
C ASN A 407 5.82 18.47 6.37
N VAL A 408 5.22 17.67 5.48
CA VAL A 408 3.76 17.62 5.38
C VAL A 408 3.07 16.95 6.57
N GLY A 409 3.79 16.13 7.35
CA GLY A 409 3.25 15.49 8.56
C GLY A 409 2.75 16.48 9.61
N ILE A 410 3.38 17.67 9.66
CA ILE A 410 3.03 18.77 10.57
C ILE A 410 1.66 19.36 10.23
N LEU A 411 1.31 19.42 8.94
CA LEU A 411 0.08 20.06 8.46
C LEU A 411 -1.18 19.35 8.97
N HIS A 412 -1.08 18.04 9.18
CA HIS A 412 -2.20 17.21 9.66
C HIS A 412 -1.93 16.58 11.03
N GLY A 413 -0.90 17.03 11.76
CA GLY A 413 -0.57 16.55 13.11
C GLY A 413 -0.34 15.04 13.22
N GLY A 414 0.13 14.39 12.16
CA GLY A 414 0.26 12.92 12.13
C GLY A 414 -1.07 12.13 12.08
N LEU A 415 -2.24 12.78 11.96
CA LEU A 415 -3.54 12.09 11.92
C LEU A 415 -3.78 11.28 10.63
N ASN A 416 -3.10 11.62 9.54
CA ASN A 416 -3.15 10.86 8.29
C ASN A 416 -2.00 9.84 8.24
N LEU A 417 -2.34 8.56 8.34
CA LEU A 417 -1.37 7.47 8.20
C LEU A 417 -0.75 7.43 6.80
N TYR A 418 -1.48 7.86 5.77
CA TYR A 418 -0.99 7.83 4.39
C TYR A 418 -0.28 9.13 4.04
N ASN A 419 0.59 9.62 4.93
CA ASN A 419 1.36 10.85 4.76
C ASN A 419 2.16 10.85 3.45
N ALA A 420 2.70 9.70 3.04
CA ALA A 420 3.38 9.57 1.75
C ALA A 420 2.46 9.67 0.53
N GLY A 421 1.17 9.37 0.69
CA GLY A 421 0.18 9.68 -0.33
C GLY A 421 -0.07 11.17 -0.41
N PHE A 422 -0.04 11.88 0.72
CA PHE A 422 -0.13 13.34 0.74
C PHE A 422 1.08 14.02 0.11
N SER A 423 2.29 13.69 0.55
CA SER A 423 3.53 14.21 -0.04
C SER A 423 3.64 13.83 -1.52
N GLY A 424 3.31 12.58 -1.87
CA GLY A 424 3.36 12.10 -3.25
C GLY A 424 2.35 12.81 -4.15
N GLY A 425 1.16 13.14 -3.65
CA GLY A 425 0.20 13.93 -4.40
C GLY A 425 0.71 15.33 -4.72
N ILE A 426 1.34 16.01 -3.75
CA ILE A 426 1.98 17.32 -3.94
C ILE A 426 3.11 17.21 -4.98
N VAL A 427 4.03 16.24 -4.80
CA VAL A 427 5.16 16.05 -5.72
C VAL A 427 4.69 15.75 -7.14
N ALA A 428 3.69 14.87 -7.31
CA ALA A 428 3.15 14.54 -8.62
C ALA A 428 2.45 15.75 -9.26
N ALA A 429 1.64 16.50 -8.51
CA ALA A 429 0.96 17.70 -8.99
C ALA A 429 1.93 18.80 -9.43
N THR A 430 3.10 18.91 -8.79
CA THR A 430 4.14 19.88 -9.16
C THR A 430 5.02 19.40 -10.30
N MET A 431 5.48 18.14 -10.25
CA MET A 431 6.43 17.61 -11.25
C MET A 431 5.77 17.40 -12.61
N LEU A 432 4.53 16.92 -12.65
CA LEU A 432 3.89 16.50 -13.90
C LEU A 432 3.77 17.64 -14.93
N PRO A 433 3.27 18.85 -14.59
CA PRO A 433 3.23 19.96 -15.54
C PRO A 433 4.63 20.37 -16.04
N ILE A 434 5.64 20.37 -15.17
CA ILE A 434 7.02 20.73 -15.52
C ILE A 434 7.61 19.73 -16.50
N ILE A 435 7.45 18.43 -16.23
CA ILE A 435 7.97 17.37 -17.10
C ILE A 435 7.34 17.48 -18.51
N ARG A 436 6.02 17.66 -18.59
CA ARG A 436 5.31 17.78 -19.87
C ARG A 436 5.72 19.01 -20.65
N ALA A 437 5.80 20.17 -19.99
CA ALA A 437 6.26 21.41 -20.62
C ALA A 437 7.67 21.25 -21.23
N LEU A 438 8.59 20.60 -20.50
CA LEU A 438 9.95 20.33 -21.01
C LEU A 438 9.97 19.32 -22.17
N ARG A 439 9.02 18.38 -22.21
CA ARG A 439 8.88 17.40 -23.30
C ARG A 439 8.07 17.91 -24.49
N LYS A 440 7.52 19.15 -24.43
CA LYS A 440 6.57 19.69 -25.41
C LYS A 440 5.31 18.81 -25.58
N GLU A 441 4.91 18.12 -24.53
CA GLU A 441 3.61 17.44 -24.47
C GLU A 441 2.56 18.48 -24.06
N GLU A 442 1.41 18.54 -24.75
CA GLU A 442 0.34 19.47 -24.38
C GLU A 442 -0.07 19.27 -22.91
N VAL A 443 -0.16 20.39 -22.19
CA VAL A 443 -0.64 20.41 -20.81
C VAL A 443 -2.16 20.57 -20.87
N GLU A 444 -2.88 19.44 -20.83
CA GLU A 444 -4.35 19.39 -20.65
C GLU A 444 -4.77 19.67 -19.21
#